data_AF-A0AAI9GNG8-F1
#
_entry.id   AF-A0AAI9GNG8-F1
#
_cell.length_a   1.000
_cell.length_b   1.000
_cell.length_c   1.000
_cell.angle_alpha   90.00
_cell.angle_beta   90.00
_cell.angle_gamma   90.00
#
_symmetry.space_group_name_H-M   'P 1'
#
loop_
_entity.id
_entity.type
_entity.pdbx_description
1 polymer ?
#
loop_
_entity_poly.entity_id
_entity_poly.type
_entity_poly.pdbx_seq_one_letter_code
_entity_poly.pdbx_strand_id
1 'polypeptide(L)'
;MNKTQTEIVMAYITAHPGATYRQILDATGCQVTTTNTLLGQQYRRGKLLRSGVKGDFSYIVAPGNEVHGWVDEEQVESDVHFGCANPLTRLFNECLAGVRA
;
A
#
# COMPACT_ATOMS: atom_id res chain seq x y z
N MET A 1 4.27 12.81 13.22
CA MET A 1 3.25 12.98 12.16
C MET A 1 2.13 11.99 12.45
N ASN A 2 0.90 12.43 12.73
CA ASN A 2 -0.18 11.52 13.11
C ASN A 2 -0.60 10.68 11.89
N LYS A 3 -0.30 9.38 11.90
CA LYS A 3 -0.67 8.45 10.83
C LYS A 3 -2.20 8.39 10.73
N THR A 4 -2.73 8.47 9.52
CA THR A 4 -4.18 8.39 9.30
C THR A 4 -4.66 6.95 9.45
N GLN A 5 -5.90 6.74 9.91
CA GLN A 5 -6.49 5.40 10.03
C GLN A 5 -6.48 4.63 8.69
N THR A 6 -6.53 5.35 7.58
CA THR A 6 -6.41 4.80 6.22
C THR A 6 -5.07 4.13 5.97
N GLU A 7 -3.98 4.78 6.36
CA GLU A 7 -2.63 4.25 6.16
C GLU A 7 -2.40 3.01 7.02
N ILE A 8 -2.90 3.02 8.25
CA ILE A 8 -2.81 1.87 9.18
C ILE A 8 -3.51 0.64 8.59
N VAL A 9 -4.75 0.80 8.11
CA VAL A 9 -5.53 -0.30 7.51
C VAL A 9 -4.88 -0.81 6.22
N MET A 10 -4.48 0.09 5.31
CA MET A 10 -3.87 -0.31 4.04
C MET A 10 -2.51 -0.98 4.23
N ALA A 11 -1.71 -0.53 5.18
CA ALA A 11 -0.43 -1.15 5.50
C ALA A 11 -0.61 -2.54 6.10
N TYR A 12 -1.59 -2.72 7.00
CA TYR A 12 -1.90 -4.05 7.55
C TYR A 12 -2.30 -5.06 6.46
N ILE A 13 -3.13 -4.65 5.50
CA ILE A 13 -3.57 -5.50 4.38
C ILE A 13 -2.41 -5.78 3.41
N THR A 14 -1.49 -4.82 3.25
CA THR A 14 -0.26 -5.02 2.46
C THR A 14 0.61 -6.11 3.10
N ALA A 15 0.79 -6.07 4.43
CA ALA A 15 1.56 -7.07 5.17
C ALA A 15 0.86 -8.44 5.26
N HIS A 16 -0.48 -8.47 5.20
CA HIS A 16 -1.29 -9.68 5.30
C HIS A 16 -2.28 -9.80 4.12
N PRO A 17 -1.81 -10.15 2.91
CA PRO A 17 -2.67 -10.34 1.76
C PRO A 17 -3.72 -11.42 2.04
N GLY A 18 -4.98 -11.11 1.77
CA GLY A 18 -6.10 -12.01 2.04
C GLY A 18 -6.67 -11.89 3.44
N ALA A 19 -6.22 -10.93 4.25
CA ALA A 19 -6.80 -10.65 5.55
C ALA A 19 -8.32 -10.41 5.46
N THR A 20 -9.06 -10.96 6.42
CA THR A 20 -10.50 -10.77 6.54
C THR A 20 -10.83 -9.48 7.27
N TYR A 21 -12.07 -9.01 7.13
CA TYR A 21 -12.56 -7.83 7.84
C TYR A 21 -12.34 -7.90 9.36
N ARG A 22 -12.54 -9.07 9.96
CA ARG A 22 -12.40 -9.27 11.40
C ARG A 22 -10.93 -9.18 11.84
N GLN A 23 -10.01 -9.75 11.05
CA GLN A 23 -8.56 -9.65 11.33
C GLN A 23 -8.08 -8.20 11.22
N ILE A 24 -8.56 -7.46 10.22
CA ILE A 24 -8.22 -6.03 10.05
C ILE A 24 -8.72 -5.22 11.25
N LEU A 25 -9.95 -5.45 11.72
CA LEU A 25 -10.49 -4.74 12.89
C LEU A 25 -9.69 -5.01 14.15
N ASP A 26 -9.39 -6.28 14.42
CA ASP A 26 -8.67 -6.72 15.61
C ASP A 26 -7.25 -6.13 15.66
N ALA A 27 -6.55 -6.15 14.52
CA ALA A 27 -5.18 -5.66 14.44
C ALA A 27 -5.04 -4.13 14.42
N THR A 28 -5.98 -3.43 13.78
CA THR A 28 -5.88 -1.96 13.59
C THR A 28 -6.54 -1.16 14.70
N GLY A 29 -7.38 -1.79 15.53
CA GLY A 29 -8.15 -1.12 16.60
C GLY A 29 -9.11 -0.05 16.09
N CYS A 30 -9.36 0.01 14.78
CA CYS A 30 -10.20 1.02 14.16
C CYS A 30 -11.68 0.73 14.40
N GLN A 31 -12.48 1.79 14.53
CA GLN A 31 -13.92 1.66 14.71
C GLN A 31 -14.58 0.96 13.51
N VAL A 32 -15.50 0.03 13.78
CA VAL A 32 -16.19 -0.79 12.78
C VAL A 32 -16.73 0.02 11.60
N THR A 33 -17.49 1.08 11.87
CA THR A 33 -18.07 1.94 10.83
C THR A 33 -17.00 2.63 9.99
N THR A 34 -15.91 3.08 10.61
CA THR A 34 -14.81 3.75 9.92
C THR A 34 -14.07 2.79 9.01
N THR A 35 -13.71 1.61 9.51
CA THR A 35 -13.03 0.56 8.73
C THR A 35 -13.87 0.12 7.54
N ASN A 36 -15.18 -0.09 7.71
CA ASN A 36 -16.08 -0.47 6.61
C ASN A 36 -16.18 0.63 5.55
N THR A 37 -16.34 1.89 5.99
CA THR A 37 -16.39 3.05 5.09
C THR A 37 -15.10 3.17 4.29
N LEU A 38 -13.96 3.00 4.95
CA LEU A 38 -12.62 3.12 4.39
C LEU A 38 -12.35 2.02 3.37
N LEU A 39 -12.61 0.75 3.71
CA LEU A 39 -12.50 -0.38 2.79
C LEU A 39 -13.41 -0.18 1.55
N GLY A 40 -14.65 0.27 1.76
CA GLY A 40 -15.58 0.57 0.67
C GLY A 40 -15.13 1.74 -0.21
N GLN A 41 -14.46 2.74 0.35
CA GLN A 41 -13.86 3.85 -0.42
C GLN A 41 -12.64 3.38 -1.22
N GLN A 42 -11.72 2.61 -0.62
CA GLN A 42 -10.52 2.13 -1.29
C GLN A 42 -10.84 1.10 -2.39
N TYR A 43 -11.85 0.26 -2.15
CA TYR A 43 -12.39 -0.64 -3.17
C TYR A 43 -12.95 0.14 -4.37
N ARG A 44 -13.80 1.16 -4.13
CA ARG A 44 -14.33 2.01 -5.21
C ARG A 44 -13.26 2.79 -5.97
N ARG A 45 -12.17 3.14 -5.28
CA ARG A 45 -10.99 3.80 -5.88
C ARG A 45 -10.07 2.83 -6.63
N GLY A 46 -10.35 1.53 -6.62
CA GLY A 46 -9.53 0.51 -7.28
C GLY A 46 -8.19 0.24 -6.58
N LYS A 47 -7.97 0.76 -5.37
CA LYS A 47 -6.73 0.56 -4.60
C LYS A 47 -6.72 -0.74 -3.82
N LEU A 48 -7.90 -1.35 -3.68
CA LEU A 48 -8.09 -2.54 -2.89
C LEU A 48 -9.04 -3.48 -3.62
N LEU A 49 -8.64 -4.74 -3.67
CA LEU A 49 -9.39 -5.85 -4.21
C LEU A 49 -10.01 -6.62 -3.06
N ARG A 50 -11.22 -7.12 -3.28
CA ARG A 50 -11.90 -8.03 -2.34
C ARG A 50 -12.32 -9.30 -3.06
N SER A 51 -12.19 -10.43 -2.39
CA SER A 51 -12.64 -11.74 -2.88
C SER A 51 -13.50 -12.42 -1.83
N GLY A 52 -14.34 -13.36 -2.24
CA GLY A 52 -15.21 -14.13 -1.34
C GLY A 52 -16.69 -13.74 -1.40
N VAL A 53 -17.46 -14.26 -0.45
CA VAL A 53 -18.91 -14.10 -0.36
C VAL A 53 -19.28 -12.93 0.55
N LYS A 54 -20.51 -12.41 0.36
CA LYS A 54 -21.02 -11.31 1.19
C LYS A 54 -20.99 -11.70 2.67
N GLY A 55 -20.14 -11.01 3.44
CA GLY A 55 -19.97 -11.24 4.89
C GLY A 55 -18.65 -11.92 5.25
N ASP A 56 -17.95 -12.52 4.28
CA ASP A 56 -16.67 -13.19 4.46
C ASP A 56 -15.72 -12.81 3.32
N PHE A 57 -15.46 -11.51 3.22
CA PHE A 57 -14.54 -10.97 2.23
C PHE A 57 -13.10 -11.03 2.74
N SER A 58 -12.20 -11.48 1.88
CA SER A 58 -10.76 -11.31 2.02
C SER A 58 -10.31 -10.09 1.21
N TYR A 59 -9.33 -9.36 1.75
CA TYR A 59 -8.88 -8.08 1.20
C TYR A 59 -7.43 -8.18 0.76
N ILE A 60 -7.13 -7.63 -0.41
CA ILE A 60 -5.77 -7.56 -0.97
C ILE A 60 -5.57 -6.15 -1.53
N VAL A 61 -4.40 -5.55 -1.31
CA VAL A 61 -4.09 -4.25 -1.92
C VAL A 61 -3.81 -4.46 -3.42
N ALA A 62 -4.38 -3.60 -4.26
CA ALA A 62 -4.14 -3.70 -5.70
C ALA A 62 -2.66 -3.42 -6.00
N PRO A 63 -2.02 -4.18 -6.92
CA PRO A 63 -0.61 -4.00 -7.25
C PRO A 63 -0.28 -2.54 -7.57
N GLY A 64 0.81 -2.02 -6.98
CA GLY A 64 1.23 -0.61 -7.13
C GLY A 64 0.53 0.39 -6.19
N ASN A 65 -0.38 -0.06 -5.33
CA ASN A 65 -0.94 0.73 -4.22
C ASN A 65 -0.46 0.25 -2.84
N GLU A 66 0.53 -0.64 -2.82
CA GLU A 66 1.11 -1.23 -1.62
C GLU A 66 1.73 -0.14 -0.74
N VAL A 67 1.40 -0.18 0.55
CA VAL A 67 2.01 0.73 1.52
C VAL A 67 3.23 0.03 2.09
N HIS A 68 4.39 0.32 1.53
CA HIS A 68 5.69 -0.12 2.05
C HIS A 68 6.17 0.86 3.13
N GLY A 69 6.59 0.36 4.29
CA GLY A 69 7.00 1.19 5.43
C GLY A 69 6.47 0.77 6.80
N TRP A 70 6.09 -0.51 6.97
CA TRP A 70 6.08 -1.11 8.31
C TRP A 70 7.52 -1.46 8.68
N VAL A 71 8.19 -0.52 9.30
CA VAL A 71 9.44 -0.70 10.02
C VAL A 71 9.15 -0.11 11.40
N ASP A 72 9.34 -0.89 12.47
CA ASP A 72 9.51 -0.31 13.81
C ASP A 72 10.56 0.79 13.70
N GLU A 73 10.29 1.95 14.28
CA GLU A 73 11.04 3.19 14.03
C GLU A 73 12.57 2.98 13.99
N GLU A 74 13.13 2.95 12.78
CA GLU A 74 14.48 3.41 12.51
C GLU A 74 14.38 4.37 11.33
N GLN A 75 14.79 5.61 11.57
CA GLN A 75 14.82 6.68 10.60
C GLN A 75 15.78 6.31 9.47
N VAL A 76 15.29 5.60 8.46
CA VAL A 76 15.95 5.58 7.16
C VAL A 76 15.39 6.79 6.42
N GLU A 77 16.18 7.87 6.40
CA GLU A 77 16.01 8.96 5.46
C GLU A 77 15.74 8.33 4.08
N SER A 78 14.49 8.49 3.62
CA SER A 78 14.13 8.09 2.28
C SER A 78 14.81 9.06 1.34
N ASP A 79 16.03 8.75 0.94
CA ASP A 79 16.61 9.25 -0.29
C ASP A 79 15.77 8.62 -1.41
N VAL A 80 14.64 9.26 -1.72
CA VAL A 80 13.72 8.81 -2.75
C VAL A 80 14.43 9.05 -4.08
N HIS A 81 15.30 8.13 -4.46
CA HIS A 81 15.93 8.13 -5.77
C HIS A 81 14.86 7.69 -6.78
N PHE A 82 14.06 8.66 -7.24
CA PHE A 82 13.19 8.50 -8.39
C PHE A 82 14.06 8.25 -9.62
N GLY A 83 14.40 6.99 -9.85
CA GLY A 83 15.07 6.57 -11.08
C GLY A 83 15.82 5.26 -10.93
N CYS A 84 15.54 4.33 -11.84
CA CYS A 84 16.45 3.23 -12.20
C CYS A 84 16.37 1.93 -11.38
N ALA A 85 15.21 1.51 -10.89
CA ALA A 85 15.01 0.11 -10.48
C ALA A 85 14.94 -0.86 -11.69
N ASN A 86 14.63 -0.37 -12.89
CA ASN A 86 14.61 -1.17 -14.11
C ASN A 86 15.93 -1.00 -14.89
N PRO A 87 16.69 -2.07 -15.17
CA PRO A 87 17.94 -2.01 -15.92
C PRO A 87 17.79 -1.39 -17.32
N LEU A 88 16.62 -1.51 -17.97
CA LEU A 88 16.34 -0.83 -19.24
C LEU A 88 16.19 0.69 -19.06
N THR A 89 15.57 1.13 -17.97
CA THR A 89 15.44 2.56 -17.64
C THR A 89 16.81 3.16 -17.33
N ARG A 90 17.70 2.40 -16.70
CA ARG A 90 19.09 2.84 -16.46
C ARG A 90 19.85 3.04 -17.77
N LEU A 91 19.81 2.05 -18.68
CA LEU A 91 20.49 2.13 -19.98
C LEU A 91 19.96 3.31 -20.82
N PHE A 92 18.65 3.52 -20.84
CA PHE A 92 18.04 4.64 -21.55
C PHE A 92 18.50 6.00 -21.02
N ASN A 93 18.58 6.15 -19.70
CA ASN A 93 19.02 7.39 -19.05
C ASN A 93 20.51 7.66 -19.30
N GLU A 94 21.36 6.62 -19.28
CA GLU A 94 22.78 6.72 -19.64
C GLU A 94 22.95 7.19 -21.09
N CYS A 95 22.19 6.61 -22.03
CA CYS A 95 22.22 7.05 -23.43
C CYS A 95 21.76 8.50 -23.60
N LEU A 96 20.70 8.93 -22.90
CA LEU A 96 20.23 10.32 -22.93
C LEU A 96 21.23 11.30 -22.34
N ALA A 97 21.97 10.92 -21.30
CA ALA A 97 22.99 11.77 -20.70
C ALA A 97 24.15 12.04 -21.68
N GLY A 98 24.56 11.04 -22.46
CA GLY A 98 25.62 11.18 -23.45
C GLY A 98 25.30 12.11 -24.63
N VAL A 99 24.02 12.37 -24.92
CA VAL A 99 23.58 13.27 -26.00
C VAL A 99 23.39 14.71 -25.51
N ARG A 100 23.29 14.91 -24.19
CA ARG A 100 23.10 16.23 -23.57
C ARG A 100 24.43 16.91 -23.18
N ALA A 101 25.56 16.21 -23.32
CA ALA A 101 26.90 16.73 -23.07
C ALA A 101 27.50 17.37 -24.33
#